data_AF-A0A958QXX5-F1
#
_entry.id   AF-A0A958QXX5-F1
#
_cell.length_a   1.000
_cell.length_b   1.000
_cell.length_c   1.000
_cell.angle_alpha   90.00
_cell.angle_beta   90.00
_cell.angle_gamma   90.00
#
_symmetry.space_group_name_H-M   'P 1'
#
loop_
_entity.id
_entity.type
_entity.pdbx_description
1 polymer ?
#
loop_
_entity_poly.entity_id
_entity_poly.type
_entity_poly.pdbx_seq_one_letter_code
_entity_poly.pdbx_strand_id
1 'polypeptide(L)'
;MTFLSVSLACSSVEKASLPETVGTLDLVKYQGTWNQLAAIPNDFQSDCLTNTTAEYRMLDSGRVKVVNRCETKKGTIKVIEGRARVNPTYNQYSKLQVTFVKLLGWIWAFGGNYWILEIDKDYTTTVIGEPGFKYGWILSRKKSLEKSEYKRLSSILSEKGYDPCRFIISSTTVQKQQQDLALCNILKGEDSVKILKMEECPESPNCVSTQTKQMKKRMAPVPTNLSPAETIKAIKEVVLEKPNTQLIQESPHSLHFIFTSRVFGFVDDVIFLIDTESNLVHYRSASRIGYSDLGANKRRMARLSQELLKKLDKTGTSL
;
A
#
# COMPACT_ATOMS: atom_id res chain seq x y z
N MET A 1 54.15 -31.79 15.78
CA MET A 1 53.20 -31.88 14.64
C MET A 1 51.81 -31.63 15.20
N THR A 2 51.28 -30.43 15.02
CA THR A 2 49.95 -30.04 15.51
C THR A 2 49.02 -30.05 14.31
N PHE A 3 48.10 -30.99 14.23
CA PHE A 3 47.11 -31.06 13.15
C PHE A 3 45.99 -30.07 13.44
N LEU A 4 45.84 -29.08 12.56
CA LEU A 4 44.74 -28.12 12.58
C LEU A 4 43.54 -28.78 11.87
N SER A 5 42.53 -29.21 12.62
CA SER A 5 41.29 -29.72 12.06
C SER A 5 40.41 -28.56 11.61
N VAL A 6 40.32 -28.36 10.29
CA VAL A 6 39.36 -27.44 9.68
C VAL A 6 38.00 -28.13 9.61
N SER A 7 37.10 -27.78 10.53
CA SER A 7 35.70 -28.21 10.48
C SER A 7 34.97 -27.41 9.41
N LEU A 8 34.65 -28.04 8.27
CA LEU A 8 33.66 -27.51 7.33
C LEU A 8 32.28 -27.53 7.99
N ALA A 9 31.81 -26.38 8.43
CA ALA A 9 30.40 -26.20 8.80
C ALA A 9 29.56 -26.24 7.51
N CYS A 10 28.94 -27.39 7.25
CA CYS A 10 27.93 -27.52 6.21
C CYS A 10 26.65 -26.83 6.72
N SER A 11 26.39 -25.62 6.26
CA SER A 11 25.11 -24.94 6.53
C SER A 11 24.00 -25.71 5.81
N SER A 12 23.20 -26.45 6.57
CA SER A 12 21.97 -27.06 6.05
C SER A 12 21.00 -25.95 5.63
N VAL A 13 20.72 -25.84 4.34
CA VAL A 13 19.63 -24.99 3.85
C VAL A 13 18.32 -25.57 4.38
N GLU A 14 17.71 -24.89 5.34
CA GLU A 14 16.37 -25.23 5.83
C GLU A 14 15.40 -25.22 4.64
N LYS A 15 14.83 -26.38 4.32
CA LYS A 15 13.84 -26.51 3.26
C LYS A 15 12.62 -25.69 3.68
N ALA A 16 12.33 -24.60 2.97
CA ALA A 16 11.18 -23.75 3.27
C ALA A 16 9.93 -24.61 3.49
N SER A 17 9.28 -24.43 4.64
CA SER A 17 8.06 -25.14 4.97
C SER A 17 6.96 -24.77 3.96
N LEU A 18 6.09 -25.73 3.65
CA LEU A 18 4.95 -25.49 2.76
C LEU A 18 4.03 -24.43 3.38
N PRO A 19 3.38 -23.58 2.56
CA PRO A 19 2.44 -22.61 3.10
C PRO A 19 1.23 -23.32 3.71
N GLU A 20 0.85 -22.90 4.91
CA GLU A 20 -0.31 -23.43 5.61
C GLU A 20 -1.61 -22.96 4.92
N THR A 21 -2.60 -23.85 4.84
CA THR A 21 -3.92 -23.59 4.24
C THR A 21 -5.01 -23.58 5.30
N VAL A 22 -6.16 -22.97 4.99
CA VAL A 22 -7.32 -23.00 5.88
C VAL A 22 -7.77 -24.44 6.17
N GLY A 23 -8.15 -24.70 7.43
CA GLY A 23 -8.51 -26.04 7.90
C GLY A 23 -9.84 -26.56 7.35
N THR A 24 -10.80 -25.66 7.09
CA THR A 24 -12.10 -25.99 6.50
C THR A 24 -12.45 -25.02 5.38
N LEU A 25 -13.21 -25.49 4.40
CA LEU A 25 -13.66 -24.68 3.26
C LEU A 25 -15.08 -25.10 2.86
N ASP A 26 -15.99 -24.13 2.84
CA ASP A 26 -17.34 -24.29 2.33
C ASP A 26 -17.35 -23.92 0.84
N LEU A 27 -17.36 -24.95 -0.01
CA LEU A 27 -17.38 -24.76 -1.46
C LEU A 27 -18.65 -24.08 -1.95
N VAL A 28 -19.79 -24.23 -1.25
CA VAL A 28 -21.04 -23.59 -1.64
C VAL A 28 -20.93 -22.09 -1.51
N LYS A 29 -20.39 -21.60 -0.39
CA LYS A 29 -20.12 -20.16 -0.17
C LYS A 29 -19.00 -19.62 -1.07
N TYR A 30 -18.04 -20.47 -1.46
CA TYR A 30 -16.95 -20.07 -2.35
C TYR A 30 -17.38 -19.83 -3.80
N GLN A 31 -18.52 -20.40 -4.24
CA GLN A 31 -19.03 -20.23 -5.60
C GLN A 31 -19.28 -18.77 -6.00
N GLY A 32 -19.46 -18.54 -7.30
CA GLY A 32 -19.73 -17.23 -7.88
C GLY A 32 -18.45 -16.48 -8.24
N THR A 33 -18.60 -15.19 -8.51
CA THR A 33 -17.54 -14.36 -9.08
C THR A 33 -16.64 -13.73 -8.02
N TRP A 34 -15.35 -13.72 -8.31
CA TRP A 34 -14.32 -13.05 -7.55
C TRP A 34 -13.52 -12.13 -8.47
N ASN A 35 -13.20 -10.93 -8.01
CA ASN A 35 -12.31 -9.99 -8.66
C ASN A 35 -10.89 -10.27 -8.20
N GLN A 36 -9.93 -10.29 -9.13
CA GLN A 36 -8.52 -10.34 -8.79
C GLN A 36 -8.05 -8.94 -8.40
N LEU A 37 -7.59 -8.79 -7.17
CA LEU A 37 -7.09 -7.52 -6.65
C LEU A 37 -5.58 -7.42 -6.73
N ALA A 38 -4.88 -8.53 -6.53
CA ALA A 38 -3.43 -8.60 -6.71
C ALA A 38 -3.00 -10.00 -7.12
N ALA A 39 -1.89 -10.12 -7.84
CA ALA A 39 -1.32 -11.41 -8.21
C ALA A 39 0.21 -11.33 -8.37
N ILE A 40 0.89 -12.46 -8.20
CA ILE A 40 2.27 -12.59 -8.68
C ILE A 40 2.23 -12.70 -10.21
N PRO A 41 2.95 -11.85 -10.96
CA PRO A 41 2.97 -11.90 -12.42
C PRO A 41 3.35 -13.29 -12.93
N ASN A 42 2.63 -13.74 -13.97
CA ASN A 42 2.81 -15.07 -14.55
C ASN A 42 2.54 -15.03 -16.06
N ASP A 43 3.14 -15.97 -16.79
CA ASP A 43 3.12 -15.96 -18.26
C ASP A 43 1.71 -16.21 -18.83
N PHE A 44 0.89 -17.02 -18.14
CA PHE A 44 -0.46 -17.36 -18.60
C PHE A 44 -1.47 -16.21 -18.47
N GLN A 45 -1.20 -15.21 -17.60
CA GLN A 45 -1.99 -13.98 -17.48
C GLN A 45 -1.31 -12.75 -18.12
N SER A 46 -0.21 -12.92 -18.85
CA SER A 46 0.59 -11.82 -19.42
C SER A 46 -0.19 -10.86 -20.35
N ASP A 47 -1.27 -11.34 -20.98
CA ASP A 47 -2.16 -10.52 -21.82
C ASP A 47 -3.26 -9.79 -21.04
N CYS A 48 -3.52 -10.17 -19.78
CA CYS A 48 -4.59 -9.61 -18.96
C CYS A 48 -4.15 -8.30 -18.32
N LEU A 49 -4.77 -7.19 -18.72
CA LEU A 49 -4.41 -5.85 -18.25
C LEU A 49 -5.31 -5.38 -17.10
N THR A 50 -6.63 -5.53 -17.24
CA THR A 50 -7.63 -5.02 -16.28
C THR A 50 -8.81 -5.97 -16.13
N ASN A 51 -9.67 -5.71 -15.13
CA ASN A 51 -10.97 -6.36 -14.94
C ASN A 51 -10.90 -7.90 -14.91
N THR A 52 -9.82 -8.44 -14.33
CA THR A 52 -9.62 -9.88 -14.19
C THR A 52 -10.54 -10.44 -13.12
N THR A 53 -11.37 -11.42 -13.48
CA THR A 53 -12.28 -12.13 -12.59
C THR A 53 -12.15 -13.64 -12.74
N ALA A 54 -12.43 -14.36 -11.66
CA ALA A 54 -12.60 -15.81 -11.64
C ALA A 54 -14.01 -16.16 -11.14
N GLU A 55 -14.75 -16.95 -11.91
CA GLU A 55 -16.06 -17.47 -11.50
C GLU A 55 -15.98 -18.96 -11.23
N TYR A 56 -16.48 -19.39 -10.06
CA TYR A 56 -16.48 -20.78 -9.62
C TYR A 56 -17.90 -21.33 -9.56
N ARG A 57 -18.10 -22.52 -10.13
CA ARG A 57 -19.38 -23.23 -10.08
C ARG A 57 -19.18 -24.71 -9.82
N MET A 58 -19.91 -25.26 -8.86
CA MET A 58 -19.97 -26.70 -8.60
C MET A 58 -20.68 -27.39 -9.77
N LEU A 59 -20.20 -28.59 -10.11
CA LEU A 59 -20.81 -29.47 -11.09
C LEU A 59 -21.33 -30.72 -10.39
N ASP A 60 -22.36 -31.36 -10.95
CA ASP A 60 -22.94 -32.61 -10.41
C ASP A 60 -21.90 -33.74 -10.28
N SER A 61 -20.84 -33.67 -11.09
CA SER A 61 -19.67 -34.56 -11.01
C SER A 61 -18.80 -34.41 -9.75
N GLY A 62 -19.11 -33.47 -8.84
CA GLY A 62 -18.28 -33.13 -7.68
C GLY A 62 -17.02 -32.30 -8.01
N ARG A 63 -16.86 -31.88 -9.26
CA ARG A 63 -15.78 -30.98 -9.72
C ARG A 63 -16.25 -29.53 -9.71
N VAL A 64 -15.29 -28.60 -9.76
CA VAL A 64 -15.58 -27.16 -9.89
C VAL A 64 -15.23 -26.71 -11.30
N LYS A 65 -16.16 -26.04 -11.99
CA LYS A 65 -15.88 -25.25 -13.19
C LYS A 65 -15.29 -23.91 -12.79
N VAL A 66 -14.20 -23.53 -13.44
CA VAL A 66 -13.51 -22.25 -13.26
C VAL A 66 -13.59 -21.48 -14.56
N VAL A 67 -14.06 -20.24 -14.53
CA VAL A 67 -14.07 -19.35 -15.70
C VAL A 67 -13.28 -18.10 -15.36
N ASN A 68 -12.11 -17.94 -15.97
CA ASN A 68 -11.33 -16.72 -15.86
C ASN A 68 -11.66 -15.79 -17.03
N ARG A 69 -11.90 -14.52 -16.73
CA ARG A 69 -12.18 -13.46 -17.71
C ARG A 69 -11.31 -12.26 -17.41
N CYS A 70 -10.72 -11.64 -18.43
CA CYS A 70 -9.98 -10.39 -18.28
C CYS A 70 -10.11 -9.52 -19.53
N GLU A 71 -9.83 -8.24 -19.38
CA GLU A 71 -9.68 -7.31 -20.50
C GLU A 71 -8.20 -7.21 -20.88
N THR A 72 -7.92 -7.33 -22.17
CA THR A 72 -6.55 -7.39 -22.72
C THR A 72 -6.01 -6.00 -23.03
N LYS A 73 -4.71 -5.89 -23.28
CA LYS A 73 -4.06 -4.65 -23.78
C LYS A 73 -4.71 -4.05 -25.03
N LYS A 74 -5.41 -4.87 -25.84
CA LYS A 74 -6.12 -4.46 -27.05
C LYS A 74 -7.58 -4.04 -26.79
N GLY A 75 -8.02 -3.97 -25.54
CA GLY A 75 -9.41 -3.69 -25.16
C GLY A 75 -10.39 -4.85 -25.43
N THR A 76 -9.89 -6.02 -25.80
CA THR A 76 -10.73 -7.21 -26.05
C THR A 76 -10.89 -8.06 -24.78
N ILE A 77 -12.00 -8.78 -24.67
CA ILE A 77 -12.25 -9.69 -23.55
C ILE A 77 -11.69 -11.08 -23.87
N LYS A 78 -10.78 -11.55 -23.01
CA LYS A 78 -10.26 -12.92 -23.04
C LYS A 78 -10.98 -13.75 -21.99
N VAL A 79 -11.48 -14.92 -22.37
CA VAL A 79 -12.14 -15.88 -21.47
C VAL A 79 -11.44 -17.23 -21.61
N ILE A 80 -11.18 -17.89 -20.48
CA ILE A 80 -10.67 -19.25 -20.45
C ILE A 80 -11.43 -20.08 -19.41
N GLU A 81 -11.82 -21.28 -19.81
CA GLU A 81 -12.54 -22.24 -18.96
C GLU A 81 -11.59 -23.35 -18.49
N GLY A 82 -11.67 -23.68 -17.21
CA GLY A 82 -10.94 -24.77 -16.59
C GLY A 82 -11.80 -25.64 -15.69
N ARG A 83 -11.16 -26.64 -15.09
CA ARG A 83 -11.74 -27.51 -14.05
C ARG A 83 -10.81 -27.60 -12.87
N ALA A 84 -11.40 -27.61 -11.68
CA ALA A 84 -10.70 -27.86 -10.43
C ALA A 84 -11.26 -29.11 -9.72
N ARG A 85 -10.40 -29.75 -8.95
CA ARG A 85 -10.71 -30.87 -8.04
C ARG A 85 -9.83 -30.77 -6.80
N VAL A 86 -10.21 -31.46 -5.72
CA VAL A 86 -9.30 -31.66 -4.58
C VAL A 86 -8.03 -32.34 -5.08
N ASN A 87 -6.87 -31.81 -4.71
CA ASN A 87 -5.60 -32.37 -5.12
C ASN A 87 -5.42 -33.75 -4.44
N PRO A 88 -5.31 -34.85 -5.20
CA PRO A 88 -5.27 -36.20 -4.64
C PRO A 88 -4.02 -36.46 -3.79
N THR A 89 -2.93 -35.72 -4.00
CA THR A 89 -1.68 -35.84 -3.22
C THR A 89 -1.87 -35.37 -1.78
N TYR A 90 -2.68 -34.33 -1.57
CA TYR A 90 -2.85 -33.72 -0.24
C TYR A 90 -4.19 -34.09 0.41
N ASN A 91 -5.20 -34.39 -0.40
CA ASN A 91 -6.54 -34.79 0.02
C ASN A 91 -7.17 -33.83 1.06
N GLN A 92 -7.01 -32.52 0.85
CA GLN A 92 -7.56 -31.45 1.69
C GLN A 92 -8.38 -30.49 0.83
N TYR A 93 -9.57 -30.10 1.29
CA TYR A 93 -10.50 -29.27 0.51
C TYR A 93 -9.95 -27.89 0.13
N SER A 94 -9.05 -27.34 0.94
CA SER A 94 -8.35 -26.08 0.67
C SER A 94 -7.16 -26.24 -0.29
N LYS A 95 -6.78 -27.47 -0.68
CA LYS A 95 -5.67 -27.76 -1.60
C LYS A 95 -6.21 -28.38 -2.88
N LEU A 96 -6.46 -27.53 -3.87
CA LEU A 96 -7.04 -27.92 -5.14
C LEU A 96 -5.95 -28.09 -6.22
N GLN A 97 -6.30 -28.86 -7.25
CA GLN A 97 -5.59 -28.91 -8.52
C GLN A 97 -6.51 -28.34 -9.61
N VAL A 98 -6.01 -27.42 -10.44
CA VAL A 98 -6.76 -26.75 -11.50
C VAL A 98 -6.11 -26.98 -12.86
N THR A 99 -6.88 -27.32 -13.88
CA THR A 99 -6.41 -27.46 -15.27
C THR A 99 -7.27 -26.65 -16.22
N PHE A 100 -6.62 -26.07 -17.23
CA PHE A 100 -7.25 -25.38 -18.37
C PHE A 100 -7.04 -26.14 -19.68
N VAL A 101 -6.41 -27.32 -19.65
CA VAL A 101 -6.11 -28.12 -20.84
C VAL A 101 -7.22 -29.15 -21.06
N LYS A 102 -7.93 -29.02 -22.18
CA LYS A 102 -9.02 -29.91 -22.58
C LYS A 102 -8.73 -30.55 -23.94
N LEU A 103 -8.42 -31.83 -23.97
CA LEU A 103 -8.26 -32.65 -25.18
C LEU A 103 -8.83 -34.04 -24.93
N LEU A 104 -9.92 -34.42 -25.62
CA LEU A 104 -10.74 -35.63 -25.38
C LEU A 104 -11.26 -35.76 -23.92
N GLY A 105 -10.96 -34.81 -23.04
CA GLY A 105 -11.20 -34.78 -21.61
C GLY A 105 -10.31 -33.72 -20.95
N TRP A 106 -10.39 -33.57 -19.62
CA TRP A 106 -9.55 -32.62 -18.87
C TRP A 106 -8.22 -33.27 -18.50
N ILE A 107 -7.10 -32.69 -18.93
CA ILE A 107 -5.76 -33.24 -18.69
C ILE A 107 -5.19 -32.69 -17.39
N TRP A 108 -5.05 -33.55 -16.38
CA TRP A 108 -4.57 -33.16 -15.04
C TRP A 108 -3.05 -33.18 -14.89
N ALA A 109 -2.31 -33.80 -15.81
CA ALA A 109 -0.84 -33.81 -15.80
C ALA A 109 -0.23 -32.40 -15.91
N PHE A 110 -0.96 -31.46 -16.54
CA PHE A 110 -0.62 -30.04 -16.64
C PHE A 110 -1.36 -29.16 -15.61
N GLY A 111 -2.01 -29.78 -14.62
CA GLY A 111 -2.78 -29.08 -13.61
C GLY A 111 -1.89 -28.39 -12.58
N GLY A 112 -2.17 -27.13 -12.29
CA GLY A 112 -1.48 -26.35 -11.26
C GLY A 112 -2.12 -26.51 -9.88
N ASN A 113 -1.34 -26.23 -8.84
CA ASN A 113 -1.84 -26.14 -7.46
C ASN A 113 -2.61 -24.83 -7.25
N TYR A 114 -3.72 -24.92 -6.53
CA TYR A 114 -4.55 -23.77 -6.13
C TYR A 114 -4.93 -23.97 -4.67
N TRP A 115 -4.20 -23.31 -3.77
CA TRP A 115 -4.32 -23.53 -2.33
C TRP A 115 -4.91 -22.31 -1.65
N ILE A 116 -6.00 -22.49 -0.90
CA ILE A 116 -6.63 -21.44 -0.10
C ILE A 116 -5.81 -21.27 1.18
N LEU A 117 -4.99 -20.21 1.21
CA LEU A 117 -4.13 -19.89 2.35
C LEU A 117 -4.92 -19.18 3.46
N GLU A 118 -5.87 -18.34 3.05
CA GLU A 118 -6.76 -17.57 3.92
C GLU A 118 -8.11 -17.35 3.23
N ILE A 119 -9.19 -17.38 4.02
CA ILE A 119 -10.49 -16.83 3.63
C ILE A 119 -11.18 -16.24 4.86
N ASP A 120 -11.77 -15.07 4.70
CA ASP A 120 -12.56 -14.44 5.78
C ASP A 120 -13.86 -15.21 6.04
N LYS A 121 -14.45 -15.00 7.22
CA LYS A 121 -15.65 -15.70 7.67
C LYS A 121 -16.84 -15.53 6.72
N ASP A 122 -16.91 -14.38 6.05
CA ASP A 122 -18.01 -13.99 5.17
C ASP A 122 -17.75 -14.36 3.69
N TYR A 123 -16.62 -15.00 3.37
CA TYR A 123 -16.25 -15.39 2.00
C TYR A 123 -16.22 -14.19 1.04
N THR A 124 -15.74 -13.05 1.54
CA THR A 124 -15.61 -11.81 0.79
C THR A 124 -14.21 -11.57 0.23
N THR A 125 -13.17 -12.14 0.86
CA THR A 125 -11.76 -11.96 0.52
C THR A 125 -10.96 -13.22 0.79
N THR A 126 -10.08 -13.60 -0.13
CA THR A 126 -9.26 -14.81 -0.01
C THR A 126 -7.86 -14.61 -0.56
N VAL A 127 -6.90 -15.29 0.08
CA VAL A 127 -5.51 -15.39 -0.39
C VAL A 127 -5.27 -16.80 -0.90
N ILE A 128 -4.78 -16.90 -2.12
CA ILE A 128 -4.44 -18.16 -2.77
C ILE A 128 -2.95 -18.22 -3.06
N GLY A 129 -2.37 -19.40 -2.93
CA GLY A 129 -0.99 -19.67 -3.33
C GLY A 129 -0.78 -21.11 -3.74
N GLU A 130 0.47 -21.53 -3.72
CA GLU A 130 0.93 -22.88 -4.05
C GLU A 130 2.24 -23.25 -3.31
N PRO A 131 2.61 -24.54 -3.20
CA PRO A 131 3.78 -25.05 -2.48
C PRO A 131 5.11 -24.32 -2.69
N GLY A 132 5.37 -23.89 -3.92
CA GLY A 132 6.65 -23.34 -4.37
C GLY A 132 6.74 -21.82 -4.29
N PHE A 133 5.71 -21.13 -3.78
CA PHE A 133 5.68 -19.67 -3.65
C PHE A 133 5.89 -18.91 -4.98
N LYS A 134 5.71 -19.59 -6.12
CA LYS A 134 5.89 -19.02 -7.45
C LYS A 134 4.66 -18.24 -7.87
N TYR A 135 3.47 -18.72 -7.50
CA TYR A 135 2.20 -18.10 -7.87
C TYR A 135 1.36 -17.79 -6.63
N GLY A 136 0.57 -16.71 -6.72
CA GLY A 136 -0.36 -16.34 -5.67
C GLY A 136 -1.30 -15.23 -6.12
N TRP A 137 -2.47 -15.17 -5.49
CA TRP A 137 -3.54 -14.22 -5.79
C TRP A 137 -4.23 -13.73 -4.53
N ILE A 138 -4.63 -12.46 -4.55
CA ILE A 138 -5.62 -11.89 -3.64
C ILE A 138 -6.89 -11.69 -4.46
N LEU A 139 -7.98 -12.35 -4.04
CA LEU A 139 -9.29 -12.21 -4.66
C LEU A 139 -10.30 -11.60 -3.69
N SER A 140 -11.26 -10.83 -4.23
CA SER A 140 -12.38 -10.30 -3.44
C SER A 140 -13.68 -10.26 -4.21
N ARG A 141 -14.80 -10.38 -3.49
CA ARG A 141 -16.14 -10.09 -4.02
C ARG A 141 -16.30 -8.63 -4.41
N LYS A 142 -15.54 -7.73 -3.78
CA LYS A 142 -15.47 -6.30 -4.12
C LYS A 142 -14.41 -6.06 -5.20
N LYS A 143 -14.56 -5.00 -5.99
CA LYS A 143 -13.57 -4.59 -7.00
C LYS A 143 -12.34 -3.89 -6.43
N SER A 144 -12.44 -3.43 -5.19
CA SER A 144 -11.38 -2.79 -4.43
C SER A 144 -11.61 -3.01 -2.95
N LEU A 145 -10.55 -2.87 -2.16
CA LEU A 145 -10.58 -2.93 -0.70
C LEU A 145 -10.02 -1.63 -0.13
N GLU A 146 -10.37 -1.36 1.12
CA GLU A 146 -9.73 -0.33 1.92
C GLU A 146 -8.27 -0.69 2.17
N LYS A 147 -7.43 0.33 2.35
CA LYS A 147 -5.98 0.14 2.54
C LYS A 147 -5.66 -0.71 3.78
N SER A 148 -6.45 -0.59 4.86
CA SER A 148 -6.30 -1.39 6.07
C SER A 148 -6.44 -2.89 5.80
N GLU A 149 -7.35 -3.27 4.91
CA GLU A 149 -7.53 -4.67 4.53
C GLU A 149 -6.36 -5.16 3.67
N TYR A 150 -5.84 -4.34 2.76
CA TYR A 150 -4.60 -4.68 2.05
C TYR A 150 -3.40 -4.84 3.00
N LYS A 151 -3.29 -4.03 4.07
CA LYS A 151 -2.28 -4.22 5.13
C LYS A 151 -2.44 -5.57 5.81
N ARG A 152 -3.66 -5.91 6.25
CA ARG A 152 -3.98 -7.20 6.86
C ARG A 152 -3.57 -8.37 5.95
N LEU A 153 -3.98 -8.34 4.68
CA LEU A 153 -3.67 -9.40 3.71
C LEU A 153 -2.17 -9.51 3.40
N SER A 154 -1.45 -8.39 3.41
CA SER A 154 0.01 -8.38 3.28
C SER A 154 0.70 -9.03 4.47
N SER A 155 0.24 -8.79 5.70
CA SER A 155 0.76 -9.49 6.88
C SER A 155 0.52 -11.00 6.78
N ILE A 156 -0.69 -11.40 6.36
CA ILE A 156 -1.03 -12.81 6.14
C ILE A 156 -0.13 -13.44 5.08
N LEU A 157 0.15 -12.75 3.96
CA LEU A 157 1.09 -13.24 2.96
C LEU A 157 2.48 -13.50 3.55
N SER A 158 3.01 -12.54 4.32
CA SER A 158 4.29 -12.68 5.01
C SER A 158 4.31 -13.86 5.99
N GLU A 159 3.27 -13.99 6.83
CA GLU A 159 3.09 -15.10 7.77
C GLU A 159 3.06 -16.45 7.07
N LYS A 160 2.43 -16.51 5.88
CA LYS A 160 2.36 -17.72 5.07
C LYS A 160 3.64 -17.97 4.27
N GLY A 161 4.66 -17.12 4.35
CA GLY A 161 5.97 -17.29 3.70
C GLY A 161 6.12 -16.63 2.32
N TYR A 162 5.14 -15.84 1.89
CA TYR A 162 5.23 -15.06 0.65
C TYR A 162 5.89 -13.71 0.88
N ASP A 163 6.61 -13.21 -0.12
CA ASP A 163 7.03 -11.80 -0.16
C ASP A 163 5.90 -10.94 -0.77
N PRO A 164 5.26 -10.04 0.01
CA PRO A 164 4.19 -9.18 -0.51
C PRO A 164 4.65 -8.25 -1.63
N CYS A 165 5.94 -7.91 -1.74
CA CYS A 165 6.44 -7.09 -2.85
C CYS A 165 6.32 -7.76 -4.21
N ARG A 166 6.17 -9.09 -4.26
CA ARG A 166 5.99 -9.85 -5.51
C ARG A 166 4.55 -9.77 -6.05
N PHE A 167 3.60 -9.34 -5.23
CA PHE A 167 2.19 -9.19 -5.63
C PHE A 167 1.99 -7.82 -6.26
N ILE A 168 1.49 -7.79 -7.49
CA ILE A 168 1.17 -6.56 -8.21
C ILE A 168 -0.34 -6.34 -8.13
N ILE A 169 -0.76 -5.17 -7.64
CA ILE A 169 -2.17 -4.78 -7.61
C ILE A 169 -2.69 -4.66 -9.04
N SER A 170 -3.81 -5.32 -9.28
CA SER A 170 -4.55 -5.27 -10.54
C SER A 170 -5.26 -3.90 -10.60
N SER A 171 -4.61 -2.90 -11.19
CA SER A 171 -5.16 -1.54 -11.27
C SER A 171 -6.48 -1.53 -12.03
N THR A 172 -7.49 -0.83 -11.52
CA THR A 172 -8.79 -0.75 -12.20
C THR A 172 -8.85 0.32 -13.28
N THR A 173 -7.88 1.25 -13.45
CA THR A 173 -8.00 2.25 -14.54
C THR A 173 -6.77 3.10 -14.91
N VAL A 174 -5.56 2.92 -14.36
CA VAL A 174 -4.45 3.88 -14.63
C VAL A 174 -3.12 3.17 -14.88
N GLN A 175 -2.48 3.54 -16.00
CA GLN A 175 -1.11 3.20 -16.35
C GLN A 175 -0.12 3.82 -15.35
N LYS A 176 0.19 3.11 -14.27
CA LYS A 176 1.40 3.34 -13.47
C LYS A 176 2.45 2.28 -13.81
N GLN A 177 3.73 2.60 -13.65
CA GLN A 177 4.82 1.65 -13.85
C GLN A 177 4.62 0.46 -12.89
N GLN A 178 4.90 -0.76 -13.37
CA GLN A 178 4.62 -2.02 -12.67
C GLN A 178 5.24 -2.09 -11.25
N GLN A 179 6.36 -1.37 -11.02
CA GLN A 179 7.04 -1.31 -9.74
C GLN A 179 6.28 -0.46 -8.69
N ASP A 180 5.49 0.54 -9.10
CA ASP A 180 4.67 1.37 -8.20
C ASP A 180 3.40 0.64 -7.73
N LEU A 181 3.03 -0.44 -8.42
CA LEU A 181 1.82 -1.24 -8.16
C LEU A 181 2.11 -2.45 -7.27
N ALA A 182 3.36 -2.68 -6.87
CA ALA A 182 3.69 -3.72 -5.91
C ALA A 182 2.94 -3.46 -4.59
N LEU A 183 2.31 -4.49 -4.03
CA LEU A 183 1.49 -4.39 -2.83
C LEU A 183 2.29 -3.74 -1.70
N CYS A 184 3.53 -4.18 -1.48
CA CYS A 184 4.39 -3.57 -0.46
C CYS A 184 4.69 -2.09 -0.70
N ASN A 185 4.72 -1.59 -1.95
CA ASN A 185 4.99 -0.18 -2.22
C ASN A 185 3.74 0.69 -1.96
N ILE A 186 2.55 0.16 -2.25
CA ILE A 186 1.27 0.80 -1.90
C ILE A 186 1.09 0.88 -0.38
N LEU A 187 1.60 -0.11 0.35
CA LEU A 187 1.60 -0.13 1.82
C LEU A 187 2.72 0.74 2.42
N LYS A 188 3.91 0.76 1.81
CA LYS A 188 5.03 1.69 2.13
C LYS A 188 4.69 3.16 1.96
N GLY A 189 3.60 3.50 1.25
CA GLY A 189 3.04 4.85 1.26
C GLY A 189 2.65 5.34 2.67
N GLU A 190 2.62 4.46 3.68
CA GLU A 190 2.44 4.80 5.11
C GLU A 190 3.23 3.93 6.09
N ASP A 191 3.85 2.81 5.69
CA ASP A 191 4.67 2.00 6.61
C ASP A 191 6.00 2.66 7.01
N SER A 192 6.24 3.88 6.54
CA SER A 192 6.95 4.81 7.40
C SER A 192 5.96 5.50 8.33
N VAL A 193 5.76 4.90 9.51
CA VAL A 193 6.02 5.62 10.78
C VAL A 193 7.48 6.10 10.75
N LYS A 194 7.80 6.95 9.78
CA LYS A 194 8.83 7.95 9.93
C LYS A 194 8.12 8.93 10.83
N ILE A 195 8.69 9.22 11.99
CA ILE A 195 8.71 10.60 12.50
C ILE A 195 8.61 11.49 11.26
N LEU A 196 7.48 12.15 11.02
CA LEU A 196 7.26 12.88 9.77
C LEU A 196 8.35 13.94 9.69
N LYS A 197 9.46 13.63 9.03
CA LYS A 197 10.73 14.32 9.26
C LYS A 197 10.97 15.29 8.13
N MET A 198 11.00 16.56 8.49
CA MET A 198 11.34 17.64 7.58
C MET A 198 12.83 17.60 7.25
N GLU A 199 13.16 18.14 6.08
CA GLU A 199 14.54 18.45 5.75
C GLU A 199 15.14 19.36 6.83
N GLU A 200 16.38 19.08 7.22
CA GLU A 200 17.12 19.88 8.20
C GLU A 200 17.28 21.32 7.68
N CYS A 201 17.27 22.29 8.59
CA CYS A 201 17.56 23.66 8.18
C CYS A 201 19.04 23.78 7.73
N PRO A 202 19.35 24.51 6.64
CA PRO A 202 20.72 24.83 6.30
C PRO A 202 21.36 25.72 7.35
N GLU A 203 22.69 25.89 7.33
CA GLU A 203 23.42 26.77 8.24
C GLU A 203 23.07 28.26 8.10
N SER A 204 22.62 28.68 6.92
CA SER A 204 22.12 30.03 6.68
C SER A 204 20.92 30.40 7.58
N PRO A 205 20.77 31.67 7.99
CA PRO A 205 19.70 32.12 8.89
C PRO A 205 18.30 32.20 8.25
N ASN A 206 18.12 31.68 7.03
CA ASN A 206 16.92 31.79 6.21
C ASN A 206 15.95 30.58 6.33
N CYS A 207 15.99 29.86 7.46
CA CYS A 207 15.15 28.69 7.71
C CYS A 207 14.75 28.60 9.18
N VAL A 208 13.50 28.20 9.42
CA VAL A 208 13.00 27.74 10.72
C VAL A 208 12.24 26.43 10.57
N SER A 209 12.31 25.58 11.58
CA SER A 209 11.62 24.29 11.61
C SER A 209 11.27 23.88 13.02
N THR A 210 10.22 23.10 13.18
CA THR A 210 9.87 22.48 14.47
C THR A 210 10.77 21.29 14.83
N GLN A 211 11.42 20.70 13.83
CA GLN A 211 12.20 19.46 13.95
C GLN A 211 13.70 19.65 13.70
N THR A 212 14.15 20.89 13.44
CA THR A 212 15.59 21.17 13.27
C THR A 212 16.36 20.89 14.54
N LYS A 213 17.58 20.33 14.39
CA LYS A 213 18.53 20.20 15.50
C LYS A 213 19.15 21.54 15.92
N GLN A 214 19.05 22.57 15.08
CA GLN A 214 19.65 23.87 15.33
C GLN A 214 18.77 24.70 16.27
N MET A 215 19.12 24.75 17.56
CA MET A 215 18.30 25.38 18.61
C MET A 215 17.86 26.82 18.30
N LYS A 216 18.70 27.64 17.65
CA LYS A 216 18.35 29.03 17.28
C LYS A 216 17.24 29.14 16.21
N LYS A 217 17.06 28.10 15.40
CA LYS A 217 16.09 28.01 14.29
C LYS A 217 14.89 27.14 14.64
N ARG A 218 14.91 26.50 15.82
CA ARG A 218 13.85 25.62 16.29
C ARG A 218 12.64 26.43 16.74
N MET A 219 11.46 25.97 16.36
CA MET A 219 10.17 26.52 16.80
C MET A 219 9.30 25.41 17.43
N ALA A 220 8.28 25.77 18.20
CA ALA A 220 7.37 24.79 18.79
C ALA A 220 6.33 24.30 17.76
N PRO A 221 6.01 23.00 17.70
CA PRO A 221 4.90 22.49 16.90
C PRO A 221 3.55 22.98 17.44
N VAL A 222 2.49 22.86 16.63
CA VAL A 222 1.12 23.24 17.02
C VAL A 222 0.37 21.97 17.44
N PRO A 223 -0.16 21.86 18.67
CA PRO A 223 -0.98 20.70 19.04
C PRO A 223 -2.32 20.67 18.29
N THR A 224 -2.84 19.47 18.04
CA THR A 224 -4.17 19.27 17.43
C THR A 224 -4.83 18.02 17.98
N ASN A 225 -6.12 18.10 18.30
CA ASN A 225 -6.94 16.94 18.67
C ASN A 225 -7.93 16.55 17.56
N LEU A 226 -7.86 17.21 16.40
CA LEU A 226 -8.75 16.97 15.27
C LEU A 226 -8.23 15.83 14.40
N SER A 227 -9.11 15.25 13.58
CA SER A 227 -8.69 14.28 12.58
C SER A 227 -7.71 14.90 11.55
N PRO A 228 -6.94 14.09 10.80
CA PRO A 228 -6.05 14.61 9.76
C PRO A 228 -6.78 15.45 8.72
N ALA A 229 -7.97 15.02 8.28
CA ALA A 229 -8.75 15.74 7.28
C ALA A 229 -9.21 17.12 7.78
N GLU A 230 -9.65 17.21 9.04
CA GLU A 230 -10.04 18.48 9.67
C GLU A 230 -8.83 19.39 9.92
N THR A 231 -7.70 18.81 10.32
CA THR A 231 -6.44 19.53 10.51
C THR A 231 -5.95 20.11 9.17
N ILE A 232 -5.97 19.33 8.08
CA ILE A 232 -5.67 19.80 6.72
C ILE A 232 -6.56 20.98 6.34
N LYS A 233 -7.86 20.84 6.58
CA LYS A 233 -8.84 21.90 6.28
C LYS A 233 -8.50 23.18 7.04
N ALA A 234 -8.24 23.09 8.35
CA ALA A 234 -7.88 24.23 9.18
C ALA A 234 -6.57 24.92 8.71
N ILE A 235 -5.55 24.14 8.36
CA ILE A 235 -4.28 24.67 7.82
C ILE A 235 -4.56 25.42 6.51
N LYS A 236 -5.30 24.81 5.58
CA LYS A 236 -5.61 25.43 4.28
C LYS A 236 -6.36 26.75 4.45
N GLU A 237 -7.36 26.80 5.34
CA GLU A 237 -8.09 28.04 5.63
C GLU A 237 -7.17 29.14 6.16
N VAL A 238 -6.31 28.84 7.16
CA VAL A 238 -5.41 29.83 7.74
C VAL A 238 -4.32 30.30 6.76
N VAL A 239 -3.78 29.38 5.96
CA VAL A 239 -2.62 29.64 5.10
C VAL A 239 -3.04 30.29 3.77
N LEU A 240 -4.11 29.82 3.13
CA LEU A 240 -4.55 30.34 1.83
C LEU A 240 -5.22 31.73 1.93
N GLU A 241 -5.65 32.15 3.12
CA GLU A 241 -6.03 33.54 3.37
C GLU A 241 -4.87 34.53 3.24
N LYS A 242 -3.61 34.05 3.25
CA LYS A 242 -2.44 34.93 3.18
C LYS A 242 -2.14 35.31 1.72
N PRO A 243 -1.89 36.60 1.45
CA PRO A 243 -1.59 37.05 0.09
C PRO A 243 -0.32 36.39 -0.44
N ASN A 244 -0.27 36.19 -1.76
CA ASN A 244 0.87 35.58 -2.46
C ASN A 244 1.26 34.18 -1.96
N THR A 245 0.25 33.36 -1.68
CA THR A 245 0.42 31.98 -1.22
C THR A 245 -0.19 31.03 -2.23
N GLN A 246 0.51 29.94 -2.53
CA GLN A 246 0.03 28.89 -3.42
C GLN A 246 0.24 27.52 -2.79
N LEU A 247 -0.78 26.67 -2.79
CA LEU A 247 -0.64 25.25 -2.46
C LEU A 247 -0.10 24.51 -3.68
N ILE A 248 1.02 23.81 -3.53
CA ILE A 248 1.66 23.07 -4.64
C ILE A 248 1.66 21.56 -4.44
N GLN A 249 1.48 21.08 -3.19
CA GLN A 249 1.32 19.66 -2.91
C GLN A 249 0.39 19.45 -1.72
N GLU A 250 -0.50 18.46 -1.85
CA GLU A 250 -1.41 18.02 -0.80
C GLU A 250 -1.40 16.50 -0.71
N SER A 251 -1.28 15.99 0.52
CA SER A 251 -1.43 14.58 0.86
C SER A 251 -2.17 14.45 2.20
N PRO A 252 -2.60 13.24 2.59
CA PRO A 252 -3.33 13.04 3.86
C PRO A 252 -2.59 13.47 5.13
N HIS A 253 -1.27 13.64 5.08
CA HIS A 253 -0.43 14.01 6.23
C HIS A 253 0.56 15.16 5.95
N SER A 254 0.48 15.81 4.79
CA SER A 254 1.41 16.86 4.39
C SER A 254 0.76 17.90 3.50
N LEU A 255 1.16 19.16 3.69
CA LEU A 255 0.82 20.28 2.83
C LEU A 255 2.08 21.07 2.51
N HIS A 256 2.28 21.40 1.23
CA HIS A 256 3.39 22.23 0.77
C HIS A 256 2.86 23.47 0.08
N PHE A 257 3.21 24.62 0.64
CA PHE A 257 2.88 25.94 0.12
C PHE A 257 4.13 26.68 -0.35
N ILE A 258 3.94 27.53 -1.34
CA ILE A 258 4.89 28.56 -1.77
C ILE A 258 4.39 29.92 -1.27
N PHE A 259 5.26 30.70 -0.64
CA PHE A 259 5.05 32.11 -0.32
C PHE A 259 5.98 32.99 -1.16
N THR A 260 5.43 34.03 -1.79
CA THR A 260 6.21 34.96 -2.62
C THR A 260 6.14 36.39 -2.09
N SER A 261 7.31 37.01 -1.85
CA SER A 261 7.37 38.41 -1.39
C SER A 261 6.86 39.39 -2.45
N ARG A 262 6.15 40.45 -2.02
CA ARG A 262 5.52 41.43 -2.94
C ARG A 262 6.50 42.28 -3.72
N VAL A 263 7.62 42.67 -3.10
CA VAL A 263 8.50 43.73 -3.65
C VAL A 263 9.64 43.15 -4.49
N PHE A 264 10.19 42.01 -4.07
CA PHE A 264 11.40 41.44 -4.68
C PHE A 264 11.22 40.01 -5.21
N GLY A 265 10.01 39.45 -5.11
CA GLY A 265 9.71 38.13 -5.66
C GLY A 265 10.43 36.95 -4.97
N PHE A 266 11.07 37.15 -3.82
CA PHE A 266 11.66 36.04 -3.05
C PHE A 266 10.63 34.95 -2.75
N VAL A 267 11.06 33.71 -2.94
CA VAL A 267 10.21 32.51 -2.84
C VAL A 267 10.67 31.67 -1.66
N ASP A 268 9.71 31.39 -0.77
CA ASP A 268 9.90 30.54 0.39
C ASP A 268 8.98 29.31 0.32
N ASP A 269 9.51 28.15 0.68
CA ASP A 269 8.76 26.91 0.83
C ASP A 269 8.29 26.77 2.28
N VAL A 270 6.98 26.57 2.45
CA VAL A 270 6.34 26.31 3.75
C VAL A 270 5.67 24.95 3.72
N ILE A 271 6.14 24.06 4.58
CA ILE A 271 5.68 22.67 4.65
C ILE A 271 5.05 22.45 6.03
N PHE A 272 3.87 21.84 6.06
CA PHE A 272 3.22 21.32 7.26
C PHE A 272 3.17 19.80 7.20
N LEU A 273 3.45 19.14 8.33
CA LEU A 273 3.31 17.71 8.51
C LEU A 273 2.40 17.42 9.71
N ILE A 274 1.48 16.47 9.55
CA ILE A 274 0.45 16.15 10.54
C ILE A 274 0.80 14.83 11.20
N ASP A 275 1.41 14.91 12.38
CA ASP A 275 1.78 13.78 13.22
C ASP A 275 0.58 13.37 14.10
N THR A 276 -0.11 12.32 13.68
CA THR A 276 -1.26 11.75 14.36
C THR A 276 -0.90 10.92 15.58
N GLU A 277 0.35 10.47 15.71
CA GLU A 277 0.79 9.69 16.87
C GLU A 277 1.03 10.63 18.06
N SER A 278 1.69 11.76 17.81
CA SER A 278 1.98 12.76 18.83
C SER A 278 0.89 13.82 18.99
N ASN A 279 -0.14 13.82 18.13
CA ASN A 279 -1.17 14.87 18.06
C ASN A 279 -0.57 16.27 17.83
N LEU A 280 0.40 16.35 16.91
CA LEU A 280 1.16 17.56 16.61
C LEU A 280 1.14 17.90 15.12
N VAL A 281 1.08 19.18 14.80
CA VAL A 281 1.38 19.74 13.49
C VAL A 281 2.79 20.31 13.52
N HIS A 282 3.69 19.63 12.83
CA HIS A 282 5.03 20.09 12.55
C HIS A 282 5.04 21.05 11.35
N TYR A 283 5.96 22.01 11.34
CA TYR A 283 6.15 22.92 10.20
C TYR A 283 7.62 23.28 9.96
N ARG A 284 7.92 23.65 8.71
CA ARG A 284 9.19 24.23 8.25
C ARG A 284 8.90 25.36 7.26
N SER A 285 9.66 26.45 7.36
CA SER A 285 9.63 27.57 6.43
C SER A 285 11.05 27.96 6.06
N ALA A 286 11.40 27.93 4.77
CA ALA A 286 12.73 28.34 4.32
C ALA A 286 12.74 28.97 2.94
N SER A 287 13.71 29.85 2.73
CA SER A 287 13.97 30.47 1.43
C SER A 287 14.67 29.53 0.46
N ARG A 288 14.28 29.58 -0.82
CA ARG A 288 14.92 28.79 -1.89
C ARG A 288 16.33 29.27 -2.23
N ILE A 289 16.55 30.57 -2.11
CA ILE A 289 17.78 31.26 -2.50
C ILE A 289 18.07 32.42 -1.54
N GLY A 290 19.31 32.89 -1.54
CA GLY A 290 19.77 34.00 -0.72
C GLY A 290 20.25 33.58 0.68
N TYR A 291 21.20 34.33 1.25
CA TYR A 291 21.84 33.98 2.52
C TYR A 291 20.93 34.26 3.74
N SER A 292 20.13 35.32 3.72
CA SER A 292 19.30 35.74 4.84
C SER A 292 17.92 36.17 4.35
N ASP A 293 16.91 35.89 5.16
CA ASP A 293 15.51 36.30 4.97
C ASP A 293 15.11 37.47 5.89
N LEU A 294 16.07 38.04 6.62
CA LEU A 294 15.85 39.06 7.66
C LEU A 294 14.81 38.62 8.71
N GLY A 295 14.70 37.32 8.98
CA GLY A 295 13.75 36.72 9.91
C GLY A 295 12.32 36.58 9.39
N ALA A 296 12.10 36.73 8.08
CA ALA A 296 10.78 36.63 7.46
C ALA A 296 10.11 35.27 7.72
N ASN A 297 10.83 34.16 7.58
CA ASN A 297 10.32 32.81 7.82
C ASN A 297 9.90 32.64 9.29
N LYS A 298 10.73 33.11 10.23
CA LYS A 298 10.41 33.05 11.67
C LYS A 298 9.14 33.85 12.02
N ARG A 299 9.02 35.09 11.52
CA ARG A 299 7.84 35.93 11.74
C ARG A 299 6.58 35.32 11.12
N ARG A 300 6.71 34.78 9.90
CA ARG A 300 5.62 34.07 9.20
C ARG A 300 5.12 32.92 10.04
N MET A 301 6.01 32.03 10.46
CA MET A 301 5.59 30.84 11.19
C MET A 301 5.07 31.13 12.59
N ALA A 302 5.59 32.17 13.27
CA ALA A 302 5.04 32.59 14.56
C ALA A 302 3.58 33.07 14.43
N ARG A 303 3.27 33.81 13.36
CA ARG A 303 1.90 34.27 13.10
C ARG A 303 0.99 33.11 12.69
N LEU A 304 1.42 32.29 11.72
CA LEU A 304 0.62 31.17 11.22
C LEU A 304 0.35 30.13 12.32
N SER A 305 1.32 29.81 13.15
CA SER A 305 1.14 28.83 14.23
C SER A 305 0.14 29.33 15.28
N GLN A 306 0.18 30.62 15.62
CA GLN A 306 -0.79 31.22 16.55
C GLN A 306 -2.21 31.27 15.97
N GLU A 307 -2.36 31.64 14.70
CA GLU A 307 -3.66 31.65 14.01
C GLU A 307 -4.23 30.24 13.87
N LEU A 308 -3.38 29.26 13.54
CA LEU A 308 -3.74 27.85 13.44
C LEU A 308 -4.18 27.30 14.79
N LEU A 309 -3.44 27.55 15.87
CA LEU A 309 -3.81 27.11 17.22
C LEU A 309 -5.22 27.60 17.59
N LYS A 310 -5.49 28.90 17.41
CA LYS A 310 -6.82 29.49 17.66
C LYS A 310 -7.92 28.85 16.81
N LYS A 311 -7.61 28.46 15.57
CA LYS A 311 -8.57 27.82 14.67
C LYS A 311 -8.88 26.39 15.11
N LEU A 312 -7.86 25.64 15.49
CA LEU A 312 -8.00 24.26 15.97
C LEU A 312 -8.79 24.22 17.28
N ASP A 313 -8.50 25.12 18.23
CA ASP A 313 -9.22 25.22 19.52
C ASP A 313 -10.72 25.51 19.33
N LYS A 314 -11.06 26.46 18.45
CA LYS A 314 -12.47 26.78 18.14
C LYS A 314 -13.21 25.62 17.50
N THR A 315 -12.54 24.89 16.61
CA THR A 315 -13.14 23.77 15.88
C THR A 315 -13.38 22.59 16.83
N GLY A 316 -12.47 22.33 17.78
CA GLY A 316 -12.63 21.28 18.79
C GLY A 316 -13.69 21.55 19.86
N THR A 317 -14.12 22.80 20.03
CA THR A 317 -15.17 23.20 21.00
C THR A 317 -16.58 23.19 20.38
N SER A 318 -16.69 22.96 19.07
CA SER A 318 -17.98 23.00 18.32
C SER A 318 -18.63 21.61 18.16
N LEU A 319 -18.23 20.64 18.99
CA LEU A 319 -18.75 19.26 19.04
C LEU A 319 -19.43 18.98 20.38
#